data_AF-A0AAW5ZXC8-F1
#
_entry.id   AF-A0AAW5ZXC8-F1
#
_cell.length_a   1.000
_cell.length_b   1.000
_cell.length_c   1.000
_cell.angle_alpha   90.00
_cell.angle_beta   90.00
_cell.angle_gamma   90.00
#
_symmetry.space_group_name_H-M   'P 1'
#
loop_
_entity.id
_entity.type
_entity.pdbx_description
1 polymer ?
#
loop_
_entity_poly.entity_id
_entity_poly.type
_entity_poly.pdbx_seq_one_letter_code
_entity_poly.pdbx_strand_id
1 'polypeptide(L)' 'MSLIEQMREGKLNNAEFGKRMIGNGIFSELIRNRFKLACKRFGLNQQRPTLRLDLFLSPETSSQQGSLF' A
#
# COMPACT_ATOMS: atom_id res chain seq x y z
N MET A 1 -10.75 8.50 -18.79
CA MET A 1 -9.61 7.71 -18.27
C MET A 1 -10.10 6.30 -17.94
N SER A 2 -10.15 5.39 -18.92
CA SER A 2 -11.01 4.19 -18.82
C SER A 2 -10.48 3.06 -17.91
N LEU A 3 -9.18 2.76 -17.92
CA LEU A 3 -8.64 1.58 -17.22
C LEU A 3 -8.62 1.69 -15.69
N ILE A 4 -8.37 2.90 -15.17
CA ILE A 4 -8.37 3.14 -13.72
C ILE A 4 -9.78 2.98 -13.16
N GLU A 5 -10.78 3.51 -13.85
CA GLU A 5 -12.19 3.39 -13.48
C GLU A 5 -12.64 1.92 -13.51
N GLN A 6 -12.24 1.14 -14.53
CA GLN A 6 -12.54 -0.30 -14.62
C GLN A 6 -12.00 -1.10 -13.43
N MET A 7 -10.81 -0.77 -12.92
CA MET A 7 -10.23 -1.43 -11.75
C MET A 7 -10.80 -0.95 -10.41
N ARG A 8 -11.65 0.09 -10.43
CA ARG A 8 -12.18 0.79 -9.25
C ARG A 8 -13.70 0.95 -9.33
N GLU A 9 -14.40 0.02 -9.99
CA GLU A 9 -15.87 -0.03 -10.06
C GLU A 9 -16.49 1.27 -10.61
N GLY A 10 -15.86 1.84 -11.64
CA GLY A 10 -16.31 3.07 -12.31
C GLY A 10 -15.88 4.36 -11.60
N LYS A 11 -15.16 4.27 -10.47
CA LYS A 11 -14.71 5.45 -9.72
C LYS A 11 -13.24 5.74 -9.98
N LEU A 12 -12.86 7.01 -9.92
CA LEU A 12 -11.45 7.37 -9.90
C LEU A 12 -10.79 7.11 -8.53
N ASN A 13 -11.57 6.99 -7.45
CA ASN A 13 -11.06 6.73 -6.11
C ASN A 13 -12.07 5.91 -5.28
N ASN A 14 -11.56 5.05 -4.39
CA ASN A 14 -12.33 4.40 -3.35
C ASN A 14 -11.69 4.74 -1.99
N ALA A 15 -12.41 5.45 -1.12
CA ALA A 15 -11.91 5.90 0.16
C ALA A 15 -12.03 4.84 1.27
N GLU A 16 -12.72 3.73 1.02
CA GLU A 16 -12.88 2.66 1.99
C GLU A 16 -11.51 2.05 2.33
N PHE A 17 -11.26 1.89 3.63
CA PHE A 17 -10.04 1.30 4.14
C PHE A 17 -9.85 -0.09 3.55
N GLY A 18 -8.62 -0.41 3.14
CA GLY A 18 -8.30 -1.67 2.47
C GLY A 18 -8.69 -1.72 0.99
N LYS A 19 -9.65 -0.92 0.50
CA LYS A 19 -10.02 -0.92 -0.92
C LYS A 19 -9.23 0.08 -1.76
N ARG A 20 -8.80 1.20 -1.17
CA ARG A 20 -8.07 2.25 -1.91
C ARG A 20 -6.83 1.75 -2.66
N MET A 21 -6.10 0.80 -2.05
CA MET A 21 -4.85 0.26 -2.58
C MET A 21 -5.02 -1.10 -3.28
N ILE A 22 -6.25 -1.62 -3.37
CA ILE A 22 -6.54 -2.92 -3.98
C ILE A 22 -7.41 -2.67 -5.21
N GLY A 23 -6.85 -2.93 -6.40
CA GLY A 23 -7.63 -2.91 -7.64
C GLY A 23 -8.43 -4.20 -7.82
N ASN A 24 -9.57 -4.12 -8.50
CA ASN A 24 -10.42 -5.26 -8.86
C ASN A 24 -10.33 -5.57 -10.37
N GLY A 25 -10.79 -6.75 -10.77
CA GLY A 25 -10.91 -7.15 -12.17
C GLY A 25 -9.59 -7.53 -12.87
N ILE A 26 -9.70 -7.84 -14.16
CA ILE A 26 -8.64 -8.48 -14.96
C ILE A 26 -7.36 -7.65 -15.07
N PHE A 27 -7.48 -6.32 -15.15
CA PHE A 27 -6.32 -5.45 -15.25
C PHE A 27 -5.52 -5.39 -13.94
N SER A 28 -6.19 -5.44 -12.79
CA SER A 28 -5.53 -5.54 -11.49
C SER A 28 -4.72 -6.84 -11.39
N GLU A 29 -5.32 -7.95 -11.83
CA GLU A 29 -4.65 -9.25 -11.87
C GLU A 29 -3.46 -9.27 -12.84
N LEU A 30 -3.61 -8.68 -14.02
CA LEU A 30 -2.53 -8.55 -14.99
C LEU A 30 -1.35 -7.75 -14.43
N ILE A 31 -1.61 -6.62 -13.77
CA ILE A 31 -0.58 -5.81 -13.10
C ILE A 31 0.11 -6.61 -11.99
N ARG A 32 -0.67 -7.32 -11.16
CA ARG A 32 -0.15 -8.19 -10.10
C ARG A 32 0.79 -9.26 -10.66
N ASN A 33 0.39 -9.94 -11.74
CA ASN A 33 1.19 -11.00 -12.35
C ASN A 33 2.47 -10.46 -12.98
N ARG A 34 2.41 -9.32 -13.66
CA ARG A 34 3.59 -8.63 -14.22
C ARG A 34 4.57 -8.23 -13.13
N PHE A 35 4.08 -7.65 -12.03
CA PHE A 35 4.91 -7.27 -10.89
C PHE A 35 5.62 -8.49 -10.29
N LYS A 36 4.88 -9.56 -10.01
CA LYS A 36 5.46 -10.82 -9.49
C LYS A 36 6.54 -11.38 -10.41
N LEU A 37 6.30 -11.40 -11.73
CA LEU A 37 7.26 -11.89 -12.70
C LEU A 37 8.52 -11.03 -12.74
N ALA A 38 8.38 -9.70 -12.70
CA ALA A 38 9.50 -8.77 -12.63
C ALA A 38 10.33 -8.98 -11.36
N CYS A 39 9.68 -9.12 -10.19
CA CYS A 39 10.37 -9.44 -8.94
C CYS A 39 11.16 -10.73 -9.04
N LYS A 40 10.56 -11.80 -9.58
CA LYS A 40 11.24 -13.08 -9.81
C LYS A 40 12.45 -12.94 -10.74
N ARG A 41 12.30 -12.19 -11.85
CA ARG A 41 13.37 -12.00 -12.84
C ARG A 41 14.57 -11.25 -12.28
N PHE A 42 14.32 -10.25 -11.43
CA PHE A 42 15.36 -9.35 -10.91
C PHE A 42 15.77 -9.65 -9.46
N GLY A 43 15.27 -10.73 -8.86
CA GLY A 43 15.58 -11.08 -7.48
C GLY A 43 15.08 -10.06 -6.44
N LEU A 44 14.00 -9.34 -6.75
CA LEU A 44 13.40 -8.34 -5.85
C LEU A 44 12.35 -8.97 -4.92
N ASN A 45 12.02 -8.28 -3.83
CA ASN A 45 10.95 -8.66 -2.91
C ASN A 45 11.10 -10.08 -2.31
N GLN A 46 12.34 -10.53 -2.13
CA GLN A 46 12.66 -11.88 -1.64
C GLN A 46 12.45 -12.02 -0.13
N GLN A 47 12.74 -10.95 0.61
CA GLN A 47 12.60 -10.90 2.06
C GLN A 47 12.14 -9.50 2.47
N ARG A 48 11.37 -9.43 3.54
CA ARG A 48 11.06 -8.15 4.17
C ARG A 48 12.27 -7.73 5.00
N PRO A 49 12.79 -6.50 4.83
CA PRO A 49 13.85 -6.01 5.69
C PRO A 49 13.33 -5.90 7.13
N THR A 50 14.20 -6.19 8.10
CA THR A 50 13.92 -5.86 9.49
C THR A 50 13.83 -4.34 9.60
N LEU A 51 12.68 -3.85 10.07
CA LEU A 51 12.49 -2.42 10.29
C LEU A 51 13.23 -2.00 11.55
N ARG A 52 13.88 -0.83 11.50
CA ARG A 52 14.46 -0.19 12.68
C ARG A 52 13.34 0.30 13.59
N LEU A 53 13.32 -0.18 14.84
CA LEU A 53 12.33 0.19 15.87
C LEU A 53 12.95 1.01 17.00
N ASP A 54 14.27 1.18 17.00
CA ASP A 54 15.06 1.92 18.00
C ASP A 54 14.77 3.42 18.03
N LEU A 55 14.22 3.97 16.94
CA LEU A 55 13.81 5.38 16.85
C LEU A 55 12.36 5.62 17.27
N PHE A 56 11.60 4.55 17.56
CA PHE A 56 10.22 4.71 17.99
C PHE A 56 10.20 5.09 19.46
N LEU A 57 9.65 6.28 19.75
CA LEU A 57 9.35 6.72 21.09
C LEU A 57 7.85 6.55 21.31
N SER A 58 7.47 5.77 22.33
CA SER A 58 6.07 5.72 22.75
C SER A 58 5.61 7.13 23.12
N PRO A 59 4.41 7.57 22.69
CA PRO A 59 3.89 8.86 23.12
C PRO A 59 3.79 8.89 24.65
N GLU A 60 4.14 10.03 25.26
CA GLU A 60 3.98 10.20 26.70
C GLU A 60 2.49 10.12 27.06
N THR A 61 2.17 9.28 28.05
CA THR A 61 0.82 9.12 28.60
C THR A 61 0.25 10.39 29.24
N SER A 62 1.07 11.42 29.44
CA SER A 62 0.77 12.63 30.23
C SER A 62 -0.01 13.71 29.46
N SER A 63 -0.16 13.60 28.14
CA SER A 63 -0.88 14.63 27.36
C SER A 63 -1.84 14.01 26.35
N GLN A 64 -3.15 14.28 26.50
CA GLN A 64 -4.16 14.00 25.47
C GLN A 64 -3.89 14.75 24.15
N GLN A 65 -2.98 15.73 24.16
CA GLN A 65 -2.60 16.55 23.02
C GLN A 65 -1.08 16.49 22.86
N GLY A 66 -0.59 16.04 21.69
CA GLY A 66 0.85 15.99 21.40
C GLY A 66 1.50 17.37 21.44
N SER A 67 2.81 17.43 21.69
CA SER A 67 3.57 18.69 21.70
C SER A 67 3.57 19.34 20.32
N LEU A 68 3.09 20.58 20.25
CA LEU A 68 3.26 21.44 19.09
C LEU A 68 4.47 22.33 19.35
N PHE A 69 5.57 22.00 18.65
CA PHE A 69 6.88 22.66 18.65
C PHE A 69 7.73 22.44 19.90
#